data_AF-A0A803QIX9-F1
#
_entry.id   AF-A0A803QIX9-F1
#
_cell.length_a   1.000
_cell.length_b   1.000
_cell.length_c   1.000
_cell.angle_alpha   90.00
_cell.angle_beta   90.00
_cell.angle_gamma   90.00
#
_symmetry.space_group_name_H-M   'P 1'
#
loop_
_entity.id
_entity.type
_entity.pdbx_description
1 polymer ?
#
loop_
_entity_poly.entity_id
_entity_poly.type
_entity_poly.pdbx_seq_one_letter_code
_entity_poly.pdbx_strand_id
1 'polypeptide(L)'
;MSRTLCLGNEKVGLSQISNGVGDKDGIIIVDHGSRRKESNLMLNEFVAMFRDKTGYNIVEPAHMELAEPSIKDSFGKCVQRGASRVIVSPFFLFPGRHWHQDIPSLTAEAAKEHPECGR
;
A
#
# COMPACT_ATOMS: atom_id res chain seq x y z
N MET A 1 -19.98 28.05 18.51
CA MET A 1 -21.40 27.64 18.56
C MET A 1 -21.68 26.99 17.21
N SER A 2 -21.81 25.68 16.99
CA SER A 2 -22.39 24.60 17.78
C SER A 2 -21.66 23.29 17.46
N ARG A 3 -21.48 22.45 18.49
CA ARG A 3 -21.13 21.03 18.37
C ARG A 3 -22.37 20.26 17.94
N THR A 4 -22.23 19.30 17.02
CA THR A 4 -23.05 18.08 17.05
C THR A 4 -22.17 16.89 16.71
N LEU A 5 -21.86 16.08 17.73
CA LEU A 5 -21.42 14.70 17.62
C LEU A 5 -22.68 13.85 17.39
N CYS A 6 -22.61 12.88 16.46
CA CYS A 6 -23.44 11.67 16.53
C CYS A 6 -22.49 10.46 16.52
N LEU A 7 -22.45 9.75 17.65
CA LEU A 7 -21.75 8.49 17.85
C LEU A 7 -22.61 7.33 17.33
N GLY A 8 -21.97 6.36 16.68
CA GLY A 8 -22.49 5.00 16.49
C GLY A 8 -21.35 3.99 16.70
N ASN A 9 -21.48 3.16 17.73
CA ASN A 9 -20.62 2.03 18.12
C ASN A 9 -20.54 0.98 16.99
N GLU A 10 -19.51 0.15 16.77
CA GLU A 10 -18.74 -0.70 17.68
C GLU A 10 -17.31 -0.97 17.16
N LYS A 11 -16.42 -1.39 18.07
CA LYS A 11 -14.96 -1.32 17.98
C LYS A 11 -14.32 -2.48 17.20
N VAL A 12 -13.51 -2.16 16.20
CA VAL A 12 -12.20 -2.81 15.97
C VAL A 12 -11.15 -1.71 16.07
N GLY A 13 -10.21 -1.87 17.00
CA GLY A 13 -9.30 -0.80 17.41
C GLY A 13 -8.29 -0.40 16.34
N LEU A 14 -8.57 0.70 15.63
CA LEU A 14 -7.55 1.59 15.04
C LEU A 14 -6.85 2.42 16.13
N SER A 15 -6.50 1.81 17.26
CA SER A 15 -5.80 2.53 18.31
C SER A 15 -4.32 2.66 17.94
N GLN A 16 -3.93 3.89 17.59
CA GLN A 16 -2.56 4.43 17.55
C GLN A 16 -1.75 4.21 16.25
N ILE A 17 -2.17 4.76 15.10
CA ILE A 17 -1.19 5.11 14.03
C ILE A 17 -0.95 6.62 14.12
N SER A 18 0.10 7.02 14.83
CA SER A 18 0.52 8.42 14.90
C SER A 18 1.12 8.87 13.56
N ASN A 19 0.41 9.81 12.93
CA ASN A 19 0.88 11.08 12.35
C ASN A 19 1.81 11.09 11.13
N GLY A 20 1.20 11.48 10.00
CA GLY A 20 1.87 12.21 8.91
C GLY A 20 2.54 11.36 7.85
N VAL A 21 2.38 11.80 6.60
CA VAL A 21 3.21 11.39 5.47
C VAL A 21 4.65 11.78 5.79
N GLY A 22 5.57 10.82 5.82
CA GLY A 22 7.00 11.05 5.94
C GLY A 22 7.65 11.20 4.57
N ASP A 23 8.64 12.09 4.45
CA ASP A 23 9.37 12.32 3.19
C ASP A 23 10.07 11.06 2.63
N LYS A 24 10.27 10.06 3.49
CA LYS A 24 10.88 8.76 3.19
C LYS A 24 9.89 7.59 3.26
N ASP A 25 8.59 7.87 3.19
CA ASP A 25 7.59 6.82 3.06
C ASP A 25 7.50 6.34 1.61
N GLY A 26 7.61 5.02 1.42
CA GLY A 26 7.25 4.34 0.18
C GLY A 26 5.83 3.79 0.28
N ILE A 27 5.00 4.07 -0.72
CA ILE A 27 3.66 3.49 -0.84
C ILE A 27 3.68 2.42 -1.92
N ILE A 28 3.23 1.22 -1.59
CA ILE A 28 2.91 0.19 -2.58
C ILE A 28 1.40 0.11 -2.71
N ILE A 29 0.89 0.32 -3.92
CA ILE A 29 -0.54 0.14 -4.22
C ILE A 29 -0.71 -1.22 -4.89
N VAL A 30 -1.41 -2.14 -4.23
CA VAL A 30 -1.46 -3.55 -4.64
C VAL A 30 -2.86 -3.98 -5.07
N ASP A 31 -2.98 -4.61 -6.23
CA ASP A 31 -4.19 -5.35 -6.65
C ASP A 31 -3.87 -6.85 -6.90
N HIS A 32 -4.83 -7.62 -7.43
CA HIS A 32 -4.61 -9.05 -7.73
C HIS A 32 -3.69 -9.29 -8.95
N GLY A 33 -3.53 -8.29 -9.80
CA GLY A 33 -3.12 -8.44 -11.18
C GLY A 33 -4.25 -8.98 -12.07
N SER A 34 -4.07 -8.85 -13.38
CA SER A 34 -4.99 -9.35 -14.38
C SER A 34 -4.23 -9.96 -15.55
N ARG A 35 -4.83 -10.98 -16.16
CA ARG A 35 -4.35 -11.50 -17.46
C ARG A 35 -4.52 -10.49 -18.59
N ARG A 36 -5.40 -9.51 -18.42
CA ARG A 36 -5.62 -8.42 -19.38
C ARG A 36 -4.63 -7.31 -19.09
N LYS A 37 -3.74 -7.04 -20.05
CA LYS A 37 -2.69 -6.03 -19.91
C LYS A 37 -3.27 -4.64 -19.63
N GLU A 38 -4.41 -4.31 -20.24
CA GLU A 38 -5.08 -3.02 -20.06
C GLU A 38 -5.51 -2.81 -18.60
N SER A 39 -5.92 -3.87 -17.90
CA SER A 39 -6.25 -3.79 -16.47
C SER A 39 -5.04 -3.44 -15.62
N ASN A 40 -3.88 -4.03 -15.92
CA ASN A 40 -2.65 -3.74 -15.18
C ASN A 40 -2.16 -2.30 -15.47
N LEU A 41 -2.37 -1.79 -16.68
CA LEU A 41 -2.05 -0.40 -17.03
C LEU A 41 -2.89 0.62 -16.25
N MET A 42 -4.16 0.31 -15.96
CA MET A 42 -5.00 1.19 -15.13
C MET A 42 -4.45 1.36 -13.71
N LEU A 43 -3.80 0.33 -13.13
CA LEU A 43 -3.14 0.47 -11.83
C LEU A 43 -1.97 1.47 -11.91
N ASN A 44 -1.20 1.44 -13.00
CA ASN A 44 -0.10 2.38 -13.21
C ASN A 44 -0.60 3.83 -13.34
N GLU A 45 -1.71 4.02 -14.07
CA GLU A 45 -2.37 5.33 -14.18
C GLU A 45 -2.86 5.83 -12.83
N PHE A 46 -3.46 4.94 -12.04
CA PHE A 46 -3.90 5.25 -10.68
C PHE A 46 -2.72 5.63 -9.77
N VAL A 47 -1.61 4.89 -9.82
CA VAL A 47 -0.39 5.18 -9.05
C VAL A 47 0.19 6.56 -9.42
N ALA A 48 0.25 6.89 -10.71
CA ALA A 48 0.69 8.22 -11.16
C ALA A 48 -0.22 9.32 -10.62
N MET A 49 -1.54 9.16 -10.75
CA MET A 49 -2.52 10.10 -10.22
C MET A 49 -2.44 10.22 -8.70
N PHE A 50 -2.28 9.11 -7.98
CA PHE A 50 -2.15 9.09 -6.54
C PHE A 50 -0.92 9.87 -6.10
N ARG A 51 0.23 9.64 -6.74
CA ARG A 51 1.47 10.37 -6.48
C ARG A 51 1.28 11.88 -6.66
N ASP A 52 0.70 12.28 -7.78
CA ASP A 52 0.50 13.69 -8.13
C ASP A 52 -0.48 14.41 -7.17
N LYS A 53 -1.48 13.68 -6.65
CA LYS A 53 -2.49 14.26 -5.73
C LYS A 53 -2.07 14.28 -4.25
N THR A 54 -1.22 13.35 -3.83
CA THR A 54 -0.89 13.15 -2.41
C THR A 54 0.46 13.74 -2.02
N GLY A 55 1.37 13.92 -2.98
CA GLY A 55 2.73 14.40 -2.72
C GLY A 55 3.69 13.34 -2.17
N TYR A 56 3.29 12.06 -2.10
CA TYR A 56 4.24 10.98 -1.80
C TYR A 56 5.28 10.90 -2.92
N ASN A 57 6.56 10.93 -2.57
CA ASN A 57 7.62 10.87 -3.58
C ASN A 57 7.83 9.45 -4.13
N ILE A 58 7.60 8.44 -3.31
CA ILE A 58 7.84 7.02 -3.63
C ILE A 58 6.49 6.30 -3.61
N VAL A 59 5.97 6.00 -4.80
CA VAL A 59 4.73 5.23 -4.98
C VAL A 59 5.00 4.21 -6.08
N GLU A 60 4.76 2.93 -5.79
CA GLU A 60 5.00 1.81 -6.70
C GLU A 60 3.70 0.97 -6.85
N PRO A 61 3.36 0.51 -8.07
CA PRO A 61 2.31 -0.48 -8.26
C PRO A 61 2.82 -1.86 -7.84
N ALA A 62 1.94 -2.75 -7.39
CA ALA A 62 2.22 -4.18 -7.25
C ALA A 62 1.01 -5.04 -7.62
N HIS A 63 1.26 -6.28 -8.00
CA HIS A 63 0.25 -7.28 -8.29
C HIS A 63 0.53 -8.54 -7.45
N MET A 64 -0.52 -9.22 -7.00
CA MET A 64 -0.35 -10.40 -6.15
C MET A 64 0.10 -11.65 -6.93
N GLU A 65 -0.49 -11.93 -8.10
CA GLU A 65 -0.28 -13.24 -8.75
C GLU A 65 -0.24 -13.19 -10.29
N LEU A 66 -1.04 -12.32 -10.92
CA LEU A 66 -1.35 -12.45 -12.36
C LEU A 66 -0.52 -11.52 -13.26
N ALA A 67 0.30 -10.66 -12.67
CA ALA A 67 1.08 -9.67 -13.39
C ALA A 67 2.31 -9.27 -12.57
N GLU A 68 3.24 -8.59 -13.22
CA GLU A 68 4.41 -7.97 -12.60
C GLU A 68 4.26 -6.45 -12.61
N PRO A 69 4.78 -5.74 -11.61
CA PRO A 69 5.69 -6.22 -10.55
C PRO A 69 4.99 -6.87 -9.34
N SER A 70 5.66 -7.81 -8.67
CA SER A 70 5.21 -8.38 -7.40
C SER A 70 5.32 -7.38 -6.22
N ILE A 71 4.73 -7.72 -5.06
CA ILE A 71 4.91 -6.94 -3.81
C ILE A 71 6.40 -6.87 -3.45
N LYS A 72 7.14 -7.97 -3.61
CA LYS A 72 8.57 -8.04 -3.30
C LYS A 72 9.38 -7.09 -4.19
N ASP A 73 9.14 -7.12 -5.51
CA ASP A 73 9.86 -6.25 -6.44
C ASP A 73 9.60 -4.77 -6.16
N SER A 74 8.35 -4.45 -5.84
CA SER A 74 7.92 -3.08 -5.54
C SER A 74 8.47 -2.58 -4.21
N PHE A 75 8.58 -3.48 -3.22
CA PHE A 75 9.25 -3.19 -1.96
C PHE A 75 10.73 -2.87 -2.18
N GLY A 76 11.43 -3.71 -2.94
CA GLY A 76 12.83 -3.47 -3.29
C GLY A 76 13.04 -2.15 -4.02
N LYS A 77 12.12 -1.76 -4.91
CA LYS A 77 12.15 -0.44 -5.57
C LYS A 77 11.94 0.71 -4.58
N CYS A 78 10.99 0.60 -3.65
CA CYS A 78 10.80 1.60 -2.62
C CYS A 78 12.09 1.82 -1.80
N VAL A 79 12.73 0.73 -1.37
CA VAL A 79 14.00 0.77 -0.61
C VAL A 79 15.13 1.39 -1.44
N GLN A 80 15.30 0.97 -2.70
CA GLN A 80 16.29 1.55 -3.62
C GLN A 80 16.10 3.05 -3.83
N ARG A 81 14.85 3.53 -3.77
CA ARG A 81 14.50 4.95 -3.87
C ARG A 81 14.65 5.72 -2.54
N GLY A 82 15.10 5.05 -1.48
CA GLY A 82 15.42 5.66 -0.18
C GLY A 82 14.27 5.63 0.83
N ALA A 83 13.26 4.79 0.63
CA ALA A 83 12.20 4.60 1.62
C ALA A 83 12.77 4.00 2.92
N SER A 84 12.42 4.58 4.07
CA SER A 84 12.74 4.03 5.40
C SER A 84 11.56 3.32 6.05
N ARG A 85 10.36 3.54 5.49
CA ARG A 85 9.10 2.89 5.87
C ARG A 85 8.34 2.60 4.58
N VAL A 86 7.80 1.38 4.45
CA VAL A 86 6.98 0.98 3.31
C VAL A 86 5.57 0.66 3.79
N ILE A 87 4.59 1.33 3.19
CA ILE A 87 3.17 1.16 3.48
C ILE A 87 2.54 0.44 2.29
N VAL A 88 1.94 -0.72 2.54
CA VAL A 88 1.24 -1.49 1.51
C VAL A 88 -0.25 -1.20 1.60
N SER A 89 -0.80 -0.61 0.54
CA SER A 89 -2.19 -0.18 0.42
C SER A 89 -2.94 -1.07 -0.57
N PRO A 90 -3.87 -1.92 -0.09
CA PRO A 90 -4.70 -2.75 -0.95
C PRO A 90 -5.66 -1.90 -1.81
N PHE A 91 -5.65 -2.10 -3.13
CA PHE A 91 -6.55 -1.47 -4.10
C PHE A 91 -7.56 -2.49 -4.64
N PHE A 92 -8.60 -2.75 -3.84
CA PHE A 92 -9.65 -3.71 -4.15
C PHE A 92 -11.04 -3.09 -3.93
N LEU A 93 -12.01 -3.49 -4.75
CA LEU A 93 -13.41 -3.06 -4.58
C LEU A 93 -14.09 -3.72 -3.38
N PHE A 94 -13.69 -4.95 -3.05
CA PHE A 94 -14.25 -5.71 -1.94
C PHE A 94 -13.15 -6.38 -1.12
N PRO A 95 -13.23 -6.38 0.22
CA PRO A 95 -12.30 -7.10 1.06
C PRO A 95 -12.51 -8.61 0.90
N GLY A 96 -11.50 -9.31 0.38
CA GLY A 96 -11.49 -10.77 0.25
C GLY A 96 -10.69 -11.45 1.38
N ARG A 97 -10.72 -12.80 1.41
CA ARG A 97 -9.93 -13.62 2.36
C ARG A 97 -8.42 -13.29 2.34
N HIS A 98 -7.91 -12.95 1.16
CA HIS A 98 -6.51 -12.63 0.90
C HIS A 98 -6.01 -11.34 1.60
N TRP A 99 -6.91 -10.40 1.93
CA TRP A 99 -6.55 -9.10 2.48
C TRP A 99 -5.86 -9.19 3.84
N HIS A 100 -6.34 -10.06 4.73
CA HIS A 100 -5.92 -10.08 6.13
C HIS A 100 -4.74 -11.02 6.39
N GLN A 101 -4.37 -11.85 5.42
CA GLN A 101 -3.35 -12.90 5.60
C GLN A 101 -2.23 -12.75 4.58
N ASP A 102 -2.57 -12.72 3.29
CA ASP A 102 -1.56 -12.83 2.23
C ASP A 102 -0.77 -11.54 2.05
N ILE A 103 -1.43 -10.39 1.99
CA ILE A 103 -0.73 -9.11 1.84
C ILE A 103 0.21 -8.86 3.03
N PRO A 104 -0.22 -9.01 4.30
CA PRO A 104 0.70 -8.93 5.43
C PRO A 104 1.85 -9.95 5.37
N SER A 105 1.59 -11.21 4.99
CA SER A 105 2.62 -12.24 4.89
C SER A 105 3.65 -11.94 3.81
N LEU A 106 3.20 -11.59 2.60
CA LEU A 106 4.07 -11.24 1.47
C LEU A 106 4.90 -9.99 1.76
N THR A 107 4.30 -9.00 2.42
CA THR A 107 5.00 -7.79 2.86
C THR A 107 6.06 -8.12 3.91
N ALA A 108 5.74 -8.98 4.88
CA ALA A 108 6.69 -9.41 5.91
C ALA A 108 7.87 -10.19 5.31
N GLU A 109 7.63 -11.08 4.34
CA GLU A 109 8.71 -11.77 3.63
C GLU A 109 9.60 -10.79 2.86
N ALA A 110 9.02 -9.82 2.13
CA ALA A 110 9.79 -8.79 1.44
C ALA A 110 10.63 -7.93 2.40
N ALA A 111 10.08 -7.57 3.57
CA ALA A 111 10.79 -6.78 4.56
C ALA A 111 12.00 -7.50 5.19
N LYS A 112 12.00 -8.85 5.26
CA LYS A 112 13.16 -9.61 5.76
C LYS A 112 14.41 -9.41 4.91
N GLU A 113 14.26 -9.12 3.62
CA GLU A 113 15.36 -8.84 2.71
C GLU A 113 15.91 -7.40 2.86
N HIS A 114 15.22 -6.55 3.60
CA HIS A 114 15.51 -5.13 3.78
C HIS A 114 15.36 -4.68 5.26
N PRO A 115 16.19 -5.20 6.19
CA PRO A 115 16.08 -4.91 7.62
C PRO A 115 16.25 -3.42 7.98
N GLU A 116 16.83 -2.62 7.08
CA GLU A 116 16.94 -1.17 7.18
C GLU A 116 15.61 -0.41 7.02
N CYS A 117 14.57 -1.07 6.50
CA CYS A 117 13.27 -0.48 6.19
C CYS A 117 12.14 -1.31 6.84
N GLY A 118 11.61 -0.86 7.99
CA GLY A 118 10.62 -1.67 8.73
C GLY A 118 10.03 -1.09 10.02
N ARG A 119 9.95 0.24 10.16
CA ARG A 119 9.19 0.88 11.24
C ARG A 119 7.92 1.54 10.72
#